data_AF-A0A3D2K106-F1
#
_entry.id   AF-A0A3D2K106-F1
#
_cell.length_a   1.000
_cell.length_b   1.000
_cell.length_c   1.000
_cell.angle_alpha   90.00
_cell.angle_beta   90.00
_cell.angle_gamma   90.00
#
_symmetry.space_group_name_H-M   'P 1'
#
loop_
_entity.id
_entity.type
_entity.pdbx_description
1 polymer ?
#
loop_
_entity_poly.entity_id
_entity_poly.type
_entity_poly.pdbx_seq_one_letter_code
_entity_poly.pdbx_strand_id
1 'polypeptide(L)'
;MGLVTSENTPPLLHSKRRKPAMMRAGSMIVELTLALALLSAIGITVFKSSLDLMAPRQWTIYQNISDAYISYEQAYAERVSFEVMTSGSSPWPVYPSRTTTDVEIGKFPGGAAIMATVIRTKIADANNLPAAGGNGTIETNPSEMETWQLQSHLTYKIGDDEYVKSRTVIRSQ
;
A
#
# COMPACT_ATOMS: atom_id res chain seq x y z
N MET A 1 -92.13 -46.45 -57.15
CA MET A 1 -92.78 -46.06 -55.89
C MET A 1 -91.66 -45.56 -54.97
N GLY A 2 -91.67 -44.24 -54.66
CA GLY A 2 -90.69 -43.51 -53.80
C GLY A 2 -89.33 -43.23 -54.46
N LEU A 3 -88.65 -42.09 -54.30
CA LEU A 3 -88.91 -40.82 -53.61
C LEU A 3 -87.88 -39.78 -54.14
N VAL A 4 -88.19 -38.50 -53.96
CA VAL A 4 -87.48 -37.29 -54.41
C VAL A 4 -86.44 -36.83 -53.35
N THR A 5 -85.60 -35.85 -53.73
CA THR A 5 -84.78 -34.88 -52.95
C THR A 5 -83.34 -35.31 -52.59
N SER A 6 -82.29 -34.67 -53.14
CA SER A 6 -81.69 -33.34 -52.83
C SER A 6 -81.00 -33.30 -51.46
N GLU A 7 -79.66 -33.26 -51.42
CA GLU A 7 -78.91 -32.19 -50.73
C GLU A 7 -77.39 -32.27 -50.95
N ASN A 8 -76.83 -31.09 -51.21
CA ASN A 8 -75.41 -30.75 -51.28
C ASN A 8 -74.90 -30.50 -49.84
N THR A 9 -73.74 -31.02 -49.44
CA THR A 9 -72.87 -30.34 -48.45
C THR A 9 -71.46 -30.96 -48.37
N PRO A 10 -70.38 -30.14 -48.40
CA PRO A 10 -68.99 -30.62 -48.30
C PRO A 10 -68.54 -30.84 -46.84
N PRO A 11 -67.52 -31.67 -46.58
CA PRO A 11 -67.00 -31.89 -45.23
C PRO A 11 -66.16 -30.70 -44.73
N LEU A 12 -66.46 -30.32 -43.49
CA LEU A 12 -65.91 -29.23 -42.70
C LEU A 12 -64.38 -29.32 -42.52
N LEU A 13 -63.67 -28.25 -42.88
CA LEU A 13 -62.27 -28.03 -42.51
C LEU A 13 -62.13 -27.92 -40.99
N HIS A 14 -61.47 -28.89 -40.37
CA HIS A 14 -61.04 -28.80 -38.98
C HIS A 14 -60.01 -27.67 -38.82
N SER A 15 -60.44 -26.53 -38.27
CA SER A 15 -59.54 -25.46 -37.89
C SER A 15 -58.75 -25.86 -36.63
N LYS A 16 -57.44 -26.08 -36.80
CA LYS A 16 -56.51 -26.17 -35.66
C LYS A 16 -56.51 -24.83 -34.92
N ARG A 17 -57.19 -24.75 -33.78
CA ARG A 17 -57.02 -23.66 -32.80
C ARG A 17 -55.55 -23.60 -32.37
N ARG A 18 -54.79 -22.63 -32.90
CA ARG A 18 -53.50 -22.22 -32.32
C ARG A 18 -53.79 -21.50 -31.01
N LYS A 19 -53.24 -22.01 -29.90
CA LYS A 19 -53.27 -21.33 -28.60
C LYS A 19 -52.54 -19.98 -28.72
N PRO A 20 -53.04 -18.90 -28.12
CA PRO A 20 -52.44 -17.57 -28.25
C PRO A 20 -51.09 -17.52 -27.53
N ALA A 21 -50.07 -16.95 -28.20
CA ALA A 21 -48.70 -16.73 -27.72
C ALA A 21 -48.60 -15.68 -26.59
N MET A 22 -49.67 -15.44 -25.84
CA MET A 22 -49.81 -14.29 -24.93
C MET A 22 -49.16 -14.51 -23.55
N MET A 23 -48.86 -15.76 -23.17
CA MET A 23 -48.15 -16.07 -21.91
C MET A 23 -46.63 -15.79 -21.98
N ARG A 24 -46.06 -15.50 -23.17
CA ARG A 24 -44.60 -15.29 -23.35
C ARG A 24 -44.15 -13.85 -23.11
N ALA A 25 -45.05 -12.87 -23.18
CA ALA A 25 -44.69 -11.46 -23.04
C ALA A 25 -44.48 -11.04 -21.56
N GLY A 26 -45.27 -11.60 -20.63
CA GLY A 26 -45.13 -11.32 -19.19
C GLY A 26 -43.89 -11.96 -18.55
N SER A 27 -43.49 -13.15 -19.01
CA SER A 27 -42.26 -13.81 -18.53
C SER A 27 -41.01 -13.06 -18.96
N MET A 28 -41.02 -12.43 -20.14
CA MET A 28 -39.87 -11.68 -20.66
C MET A 28 -39.49 -10.50 -19.76
N ILE A 29 -40.44 -9.76 -19.21
CA ILE A 29 -40.16 -8.63 -18.29
C ILE A 29 -39.55 -9.14 -16.98
N VAL A 30 -40.05 -10.26 -16.45
CA VAL A 30 -39.50 -10.89 -15.25
C VAL A 30 -38.09 -11.38 -15.50
N GLU A 31 -37.83 -12.00 -16.64
CA GLU A 31 -36.50 -12.49 -17.01
C GLU A 31 -35.49 -11.36 -17.23
N LEU A 32 -35.93 -10.24 -17.85
CA LEU A 32 -35.10 -9.06 -18.09
C LEU A 32 -34.78 -8.30 -16.80
N THR A 33 -35.75 -8.19 -15.89
CA THR A 33 -35.53 -7.59 -14.56
C THR A 33 -34.62 -8.45 -13.69
N LEU A 34 -34.77 -9.79 -13.75
CA LEU A 34 -33.89 -10.72 -13.05
C LEU A 34 -32.46 -10.68 -13.63
N ALA A 35 -32.32 -10.59 -14.96
CA ALA A 35 -31.03 -10.43 -15.62
C ALA A 35 -30.36 -9.10 -15.25
N LEU A 36 -31.12 -7.99 -15.21
CA LEU A 36 -30.60 -6.68 -14.81
C LEU A 36 -30.15 -6.69 -13.35
N ALA A 37 -30.94 -7.28 -12.44
CA ALA A 37 -30.61 -7.40 -11.03
C ALA A 37 -29.35 -8.23 -10.80
N LEU A 38 -29.22 -9.37 -11.50
CA LEU A 38 -28.01 -10.20 -11.48
C LEU A 38 -26.79 -9.44 -11.98
N LEU A 39 -26.93 -8.74 -13.13
CA LEU A 39 -25.84 -7.93 -13.69
C LEU A 39 -25.41 -6.82 -12.72
N SER A 40 -26.35 -6.13 -12.08
CA SER A 40 -26.07 -5.10 -11.08
C SER A 40 -25.37 -5.68 -9.85
N ALA A 41 -25.82 -6.82 -9.33
CA ALA A 41 -25.18 -7.48 -8.19
C ALA A 41 -23.73 -7.90 -8.50
N ILE A 42 -23.49 -8.46 -9.69
CA ILE A 42 -22.15 -8.80 -10.15
C ILE A 42 -21.29 -7.54 -10.31
N GLY A 43 -21.83 -6.48 -10.92
CA GLY A 43 -21.12 -5.21 -11.12
C GLY A 43 -20.67 -4.58 -9.81
N ILE A 44 -21.54 -4.54 -8.79
CA ILE A 44 -21.20 -4.03 -7.46
C ILE A 44 -20.11 -4.89 -6.80
N THR A 45 -20.20 -6.21 -6.92
CA THR A 45 -19.22 -7.13 -6.34
C THR A 45 -17.83 -6.93 -6.97
N VAL A 46 -17.75 -6.84 -8.29
CA VAL A 46 -16.49 -6.58 -9.01
C VAL A 46 -15.94 -5.20 -8.66
N PHE A 47 -16.79 -4.19 -8.55
CA PHE A 47 -16.37 -2.85 -8.16
C PHE A 47 -15.78 -2.81 -6.74
N LYS A 48 -16.45 -3.46 -5.78
CA LYS A 48 -15.92 -3.60 -4.41
C LYS A 48 -14.56 -4.31 -4.41
N SER A 49 -14.45 -5.44 -5.11
CA SER A 49 -13.17 -6.15 -5.23
C SER A 49 -12.06 -5.30 -5.84
N SER A 50 -12.38 -4.43 -6.80
CA SER A 50 -11.42 -3.48 -7.39
C SER A 50 -10.91 -2.47 -6.36
N LEU A 51 -11.79 -1.95 -5.50
CA LEU A 51 -11.41 -1.05 -4.41
C LEU A 51 -10.57 -1.78 -3.35
N ASP A 52 -10.92 -3.01 -3.02
CA ASP A 52 -10.20 -3.80 -2.01
C ASP A 52 -8.75 -4.10 -2.44
N LEU A 53 -8.46 -4.15 -3.74
CA LEU A 53 -7.08 -4.30 -4.26
C LEU A 53 -6.22 -3.04 -4.11
N MET A 54 -6.79 -1.88 -3.80
CA MET A 54 -6.03 -0.63 -3.68
C MET A 54 -5.17 -0.61 -2.40
N ALA A 55 -5.71 -1.10 -1.28
CA ALA A 55 -4.99 -1.06 0.00
C ALA A 55 -3.69 -1.91 -0.01
N PRO A 56 -3.68 -3.17 -0.49
CA PRO A 56 -2.44 -3.95 -0.63
C PRO A 56 -1.40 -3.31 -1.55
N ARG A 57 -1.86 -2.62 -2.62
CA ARG A 57 -0.98 -1.91 -3.53
C ARG A 57 -0.32 -0.71 -2.86
N GLN A 58 -1.10 0.10 -2.16
CA GLN A 58 -0.59 1.25 -1.41
C GLN A 58 0.43 0.80 -0.36
N TRP A 59 0.11 -0.26 0.40
CA TRP A 59 1.03 -0.86 1.36
C TRP A 59 2.39 -1.18 0.74
N THR A 60 2.38 -1.90 -0.38
CA THR A 60 3.61 -2.33 -1.06
C THR A 60 4.45 -1.13 -1.52
N ILE A 61 3.81 -0.06 -2.03
CA ILE A 61 4.50 1.16 -2.44
C ILE A 61 5.20 1.82 -1.24
N TYR A 62 4.49 2.02 -0.12
CA TYR A 62 5.07 2.61 1.08
C TYR A 62 6.20 1.76 1.65
N GLN A 63 6.07 0.43 1.64
CA GLN A 63 7.11 -0.46 2.11
C GLN A 63 8.39 -0.33 1.26
N ASN A 64 8.27 -0.42 -0.06
CA ASN A 64 9.42 -0.31 -0.96
C ASN A 64 10.12 1.06 -0.87
N ILE A 65 9.34 2.15 -0.81
CA ILE A 65 9.90 3.50 -0.77
C ILE A 65 10.56 3.78 0.58
N SER A 66 9.94 3.38 1.68
CA SER A 66 10.54 3.53 3.01
C SER A 66 11.82 2.68 3.16
N ASP A 67 11.88 1.48 2.59
CA ASP A 67 13.10 0.66 2.58
C ASP A 67 14.22 1.28 1.74
N ALA A 68 13.88 1.83 0.57
CA ALA A 68 14.83 2.55 -0.27
C ALA A 68 15.40 3.76 0.47
N TYR A 69 14.55 4.53 1.17
CA TYR A 69 14.98 5.70 1.92
C TYR A 69 15.86 5.33 3.13
N ILE A 70 15.51 4.29 3.87
CA ILE A 70 16.35 3.80 4.97
C ILE A 70 17.72 3.29 4.47
N SER A 71 17.75 2.69 3.28
CA SER A 71 19.01 2.31 2.64
C SER A 71 19.86 3.52 2.26
N TYR A 72 19.23 4.62 1.83
CA TYR A 72 19.89 5.90 1.65
C TYR A 72 20.46 6.44 2.98
N GLU A 73 19.70 6.42 4.07
CA GLU A 73 20.17 6.85 5.39
C GLU A 73 21.39 6.06 5.87
N GLN A 74 21.40 4.74 5.62
CA GLN A 74 22.58 3.92 5.89
C GLN A 74 23.80 4.41 5.10
N ALA A 75 23.64 4.55 3.78
CA ALA A 75 24.75 4.99 2.93
C ALA A 75 25.23 6.39 3.31
N TYR A 76 24.34 7.27 3.75
CA TYR A 76 24.69 8.60 4.22
C TYR A 76 25.53 8.54 5.51
N ALA A 77 25.13 7.72 6.47
CA ALA A 77 25.88 7.48 7.71
C ALA A 77 27.26 6.84 7.46
N GLU A 78 27.36 5.93 6.49
CA GLU A 78 28.63 5.28 6.13
C GLU A 78 29.59 6.22 5.38
N ARG A 79 29.06 7.19 4.61
CA ARG A 79 29.87 8.05 3.73
C ARG A 79 30.29 9.38 4.36
N VAL A 80 29.57 9.88 5.35
CA VAL A 80 29.96 11.12 6.03
C VAL A 80 31.38 10.97 6.60
N SER A 81 32.22 12.00 6.56
CA SER A 81 33.54 11.90 7.16
C SER A 81 33.42 11.78 8.68
N PHE A 82 34.40 11.12 9.32
CA PHE A 82 34.38 10.95 10.77
C PHE A 82 34.45 12.28 11.52
N GLU A 83 35.22 13.24 10.99
CA GLU A 83 35.30 14.62 11.51
C GLU A 83 33.93 15.34 11.51
N VAL A 84 33.20 15.28 10.39
CA VAL A 84 31.85 15.88 10.33
C VAL A 84 30.90 15.14 11.26
N MET A 85 31.03 13.81 11.35
CA MET A 85 30.20 12.99 12.22
C MET A 85 30.40 13.33 13.69
N THR A 86 31.62 13.58 14.15
CA THR A 86 31.93 13.94 15.56
C THR A 86 31.70 15.42 15.85
N SER A 87 31.75 16.29 14.83
CA SER A 87 31.50 17.73 14.96
C SER A 87 30.15 18.10 15.60
N GLY A 88 30.09 19.33 16.16
CA GLY A 88 28.87 19.90 16.72
C GLY A 88 27.77 20.22 15.69
N SER A 89 28.12 20.31 14.40
CA SER A 89 27.18 20.49 13.28
C SER A 89 26.79 19.17 12.61
N SER A 90 27.10 18.03 13.24
CA SER A 90 26.76 16.71 12.71
C SER A 90 25.26 16.58 12.43
N PRO A 91 24.86 15.96 11.30
CA PRO A 91 23.47 15.61 11.04
C PRO A 91 22.88 14.67 12.11
N TRP A 92 23.74 13.93 12.81
CA TRP A 92 23.39 13.11 13.97
C TRP A 92 23.90 13.80 15.25
N PRO A 93 23.03 14.51 16.00
CA PRO A 93 23.41 15.09 17.28
C PRO A 93 23.61 14.00 18.35
N VAL A 94 24.45 14.28 19.35
CA VAL A 94 24.70 13.36 20.47
C VAL A 94 23.41 13.21 21.29
N TYR A 95 23.00 11.97 21.55
CA TYR A 95 21.88 11.65 22.45
C TYR A 95 22.07 12.33 23.83
N PRO A 96 21.03 12.91 24.45
CA PRO A 96 19.60 12.79 24.15
C PRO A 96 19.06 13.71 23.05
N SER A 97 19.90 14.58 22.49
CA SER A 97 19.50 15.47 21.40
C SER A 97 19.22 14.71 20.11
N ARG A 98 18.28 15.24 19.32
CA ARG A 98 17.79 14.62 18.09
C ARG A 98 17.59 15.69 17.02
N THR A 99 17.84 15.33 15.77
CA THR A 99 17.48 16.17 14.62
C THR A 99 16.27 15.55 13.96
N THR A 100 15.21 16.35 13.79
CA THR A 100 13.97 15.93 13.12
C THR A 100 13.82 16.72 11.83
N THR A 101 13.65 16.01 10.72
CA THR A 101 13.51 16.61 9.39
C THR A 101 12.39 15.94 8.62
N ASP A 102 11.49 16.73 8.06
CA ASP A 102 10.50 16.25 7.09
C ASP A 102 11.16 16.11 5.72
N VAL A 103 10.94 14.97 5.09
CA VAL A 103 11.63 14.56 3.87
C VAL A 103 10.65 13.96 2.88
N GLU A 104 10.88 14.23 1.60
CA GLU A 104 10.22 13.51 0.53
C GLU A 104 10.93 12.17 0.33
N ILE A 105 10.24 11.07 0.59
CA ILE A 105 10.79 9.72 0.44
C ILE A 105 10.58 9.16 -0.96
N GLY A 106 9.60 9.67 -1.69
CA GLY A 106 9.30 9.28 -3.06
C GLY A 106 8.05 9.97 -3.58
N LYS A 107 7.55 9.51 -4.72
CA LYS A 107 6.32 10.03 -5.35
C LYS A 107 5.37 8.90 -5.72
N PHE A 108 4.07 9.16 -5.58
CA PHE A 108 3.05 8.27 -6.11
C PHE A 108 3.02 8.29 -7.64
N PRO A 109 2.48 7.23 -8.27
CA PRO A 109 2.05 7.30 -9.67
C PRO A 109 1.05 8.46 -9.84
N GLY A 110 1.44 9.51 -10.55
CA GLY A 110 0.70 10.78 -10.62
C GLY A 110 1.47 11.99 -10.05
N GLY A 111 2.65 11.77 -9.46
CA GLY A 111 3.60 12.83 -9.11
C GLY A 111 3.42 13.45 -7.72
N ALA A 112 2.41 13.03 -6.96
CA ALA A 112 2.21 13.48 -5.58
C ALA A 112 3.36 12.99 -4.69
N ALA A 113 3.99 13.91 -3.95
CA ALA A 113 5.08 13.61 -3.04
C ALA A 113 4.58 12.78 -1.85
N ILE A 114 5.38 11.79 -1.46
CA ILE A 114 5.20 10.99 -0.25
C ILE A 114 6.16 11.57 0.78
N MET A 115 5.57 12.18 1.81
CA MET A 115 6.32 12.80 2.90
C MET A 115 6.49 11.83 4.06
N ALA A 116 7.61 11.92 4.74
CA ALA A 116 7.91 11.22 5.97
C ALA A 116 8.78 12.10 6.87
N THR A 117 8.95 11.69 8.12
CA THR A 117 9.80 12.39 9.08
C THR A 117 10.98 11.51 9.47
N VAL A 118 12.19 12.03 9.34
CA VAL A 118 13.43 11.36 9.75
C VAL A 118 13.91 11.97 11.05
N ILE A 119 14.24 11.10 12.00
CA ILE A 119 14.81 11.46 13.29
C ILE A 119 16.21 10.83 13.38
N ARG A 120 17.22 11.67 13.59
CA ARG A 120 18.63 11.27 13.67
C ARG A 120 19.21 11.53 15.05
N THR A 121 20.03 10.61 15.55
CA THR A 121 20.82 10.77 16.77
C THR A 121 22.06 9.87 16.73
N LYS A 122 23.12 10.22 17.47
CA LYS A 122 24.30 9.36 17.67
C LYS A 122 24.56 9.10 19.13
N ILE A 123 25.14 7.95 19.43
CA ILE A 123 25.52 7.51 20.77
C ILE A 123 26.99 7.09 20.73
N ALA A 124 27.79 7.59 21.68
CA ALA A 124 29.17 7.17 21.85
C ALA A 124 29.24 5.80 22.54
N ASP A 125 30.20 4.97 22.18
CA ASP A 125 30.50 3.76 22.95
C ASP A 125 31.09 4.11 24.32
N ALA A 126 30.77 3.30 25.33
CA ALA A 126 31.26 3.54 26.69
C ALA A 126 32.79 3.42 26.80
N ASN A 127 33.46 2.65 25.92
CA ASN A 127 34.90 2.50 25.89
C ASN A 127 35.64 3.64 25.15
N ASN A 128 34.91 4.58 24.54
CA ASN A 128 35.52 5.79 24.02
C ASN A 128 36.17 6.58 25.16
N LEU A 129 37.24 7.30 24.85
CA LEU A 129 37.84 8.24 25.80
C LEU A 129 36.84 9.37 26.16
N PRO A 130 37.01 10.06 27.30
CA PRO A 130 36.07 11.09 27.75
C PRO A 130 35.89 12.24 26.76
N ALA A 131 36.92 12.56 25.98
CA ALA A 131 36.85 13.56 24.90
C ALA A 131 35.83 13.20 23.81
N ALA A 132 35.56 11.91 23.60
CA ALA A 132 34.63 11.37 22.62
C ALA A 132 33.33 10.86 23.26
N GLY A 133 33.01 11.31 24.48
CA GLY A 133 31.73 11.06 25.16
C GLY A 133 31.59 9.70 25.85
N GLY A 134 32.67 8.93 25.97
CA GLY A 134 32.70 7.67 26.73
C GLY A 134 33.33 7.81 28.12
N ASN A 135 33.58 6.67 28.76
CA ASN A 135 34.20 6.54 30.07
C ASN A 135 35.50 5.70 30.05
N GLY A 136 36.00 5.38 28.85
CA GLY A 136 37.22 4.59 28.66
C GLY A 136 38.47 5.34 29.12
N THR A 137 39.51 4.59 29.47
CA THR A 137 40.83 5.10 29.80
C THR A 137 41.88 4.53 28.83
N ILE A 138 43.12 5.00 28.92
CA ILE A 138 44.25 4.44 28.16
C ILE A 138 44.47 2.95 28.49
N GLU A 139 44.03 2.49 29.67
CA GLU A 139 44.11 1.06 30.04
C GLU A 139 43.04 0.22 29.34
N THR A 140 41.82 0.74 29.22
CA THR A 140 40.69 0.01 28.60
C THR A 140 40.61 0.19 27.09
N ASN A 141 41.13 1.31 26.57
CA ASN A 141 41.21 1.64 25.14
C ASN A 141 42.58 2.24 24.81
N PRO A 142 43.64 1.43 24.80
CA PRO A 142 45.00 1.88 24.50
C PRO A 142 45.18 2.32 23.04
N SER A 143 44.28 1.89 22.15
CA SER A 143 44.25 2.29 20.74
C SER A 143 43.65 3.68 20.50
N GLU A 144 43.04 4.29 21.51
CA GLU A 144 42.30 5.56 21.41
C GLU A 144 41.21 5.55 20.33
N MET A 145 40.71 4.36 19.98
CA MET A 145 39.74 4.17 18.89
C MET A 145 38.36 4.68 19.32
N GLU A 146 37.70 5.44 18.45
CA GLU A 146 36.41 6.02 18.74
C GLU A 146 35.30 5.27 18.01
N THR A 147 34.34 4.74 18.75
CA THR A 147 33.17 4.04 18.20
C THR A 147 31.89 4.83 18.43
N TRP A 148 31.09 4.97 17.39
CA TRP A 148 29.84 5.71 17.39
C TRP A 148 28.71 4.89 16.77
N GLN A 149 27.57 4.87 17.44
CA GLN A 149 26.33 4.30 16.95
C GLN A 149 25.45 5.42 16.39
N LEU A 150 25.24 5.44 15.07
CA LEU A 150 24.39 6.39 14.38
C LEU A 150 23.02 5.75 14.18
N GLN A 151 21.98 6.40 14.66
CA GLN A 151 20.61 5.93 14.54
C GLN A 151 19.80 6.89 13.67
N SER A 152 19.10 6.33 12.68
CA SER A 152 18.11 7.03 11.86
C SER A 152 16.77 6.30 11.97
N HIS A 153 15.72 7.04 12.32
CA HIS A 153 14.34 6.55 12.41
C HIS A 153 13.49 7.28 11.38
N LEU A 154 12.89 6.55 10.46
CA LEU A 154 11.94 7.05 9.48
C LEU A 154 10.53 6.75 9.96
N THR A 155 9.74 7.81 10.17
CA THR A 155 8.33 7.74 10.58
C THR A 155 7.46 8.15 9.40
N TYR A 156 6.47 7.33 9.05
CA TYR A 156 5.58 7.56 7.92
C TYR A 156 4.19 7.00 8.19
N LYS A 157 3.18 7.47 7.45
CA LYS A 157 1.78 7.07 7.64
C LYS A 157 1.23 6.34 6.42
N ILE A 158 0.43 5.30 6.67
CA ILE A 158 -0.37 4.62 5.65
C ILE A 158 -1.83 4.62 6.13
N GLY A 159 -2.67 5.47 5.53
CA GLY A 159 -4.00 5.73 6.08
C GLY A 159 -3.86 6.45 7.42
N ASP A 160 -4.53 5.93 8.46
CA ASP A 160 -4.49 6.49 9.82
C ASP A 160 -3.36 5.89 10.68
N ASP A 161 -2.73 4.82 10.22
CA ASP A 161 -1.71 4.11 10.96
C ASP A 161 -0.31 4.72 10.74
N GLU A 162 0.43 4.87 11.83
CA GLU A 162 1.81 5.35 11.84
C GLU A 162 2.78 4.17 11.94
N TYR A 163 3.79 4.19 11.08
CA TYR A 163 4.81 3.17 10.98
C TYR A 163 6.19 3.78 11.15
N VAL A 164 7.10 3.00 11.73
CA VAL A 164 8.49 3.39 11.94
C VAL A 164 9.41 2.33 11.36
N LYS A 165 10.39 2.77 10.58
CA LYS A 165 11.56 1.96 10.22
C LYS A 165 12.81 2.60 10.80
N SER A 166 13.71 1.77 11.31
CA SER A 166 14.94 2.25 11.94
C SER A 166 16.16 1.58 11.31
N ARG A 167 17.24 2.34 11.21
CA ARG A 167 18.56 1.83 10.86
C ARG A 167 19.58 2.32 11.88
N THR A 168 20.46 1.42 12.25
CA THR A 168 21.63 1.72 13.05
C THR A 168 22.88 1.42 12.23
N VAL A 169 23.83 2.34 12.22
CA VAL A 169 25.15 2.15 11.63
C VAL A 169 26.18 2.34 12.72
N ILE A 170 27.11 1.39 12.85
CA ILE A 170 28.23 1.49 13.77
C ILE A 170 29.44 1.93 12.97
N ARG A 171 30.13 2.95 13.46
CA ARG A 171 31.35 3.47 12.86
C ARG A 171 32.45 3.54 13.89
N SER A 172 33.64 3.10 13.49
CA SER A 172 34.85 3.17 14.29
C SER A 172 35.99 3.73 13.45
N GLN A 173 36.83 4.56 14.05
CA GLN A 173 38.08 5.02 13.46
C GLN A 173 39.14 5.22 14.55
#